data_AF-A0A800CFU0-F1
#
_entry.id   AF-A0A800CFU0-F1
#
_cell.length_a   1.000
_cell.length_b   1.000
_cell.length_c   1.000
_cell.angle_alpha   90.00
_cell.angle_beta   90.00
_cell.angle_gamma   90.00
#
_symmetry.space_group_name_H-M   'P 1'
#
loop_
_entity.id
_entity.type
_entity.pdbx_description
1 polymer ?
#
loop_
_entity_poly.entity_id
_entity_poly.type
_entity_poly.pdbx_seq_one_letter_code
_entity_poly.pdbx_strand_id
1 'polypeptide(L)'
;NFVVLLALHQGYLPNLVPPEQMDLVQAQIEEMFGLPLYMGLLGAVERVFALTLHLSLSLLVMQVFVRGKMRWLAAAVLWHALVNATAVFSVTTWGALTTEGLIGIMALISLGIIYWLYQPEPKEPEPQPLPEPTSLETASAPPTQDALERSKYF
;
A
#
# COMPACT_ATOMS: atom_id res chain seq x y z
N ASN A 1 6.16 -17.31 13.41
CA ASN A 1 5.80 -18.74 13.32
C ASN A 1 6.16 -19.48 12.03
N PHE A 2 6.57 -18.85 10.92
CA PHE A 2 6.94 -19.59 9.71
C PHE A 2 8.20 -20.46 9.88
N VAL A 3 9.22 -19.93 10.56
CA VAL A 3 10.50 -20.63 10.80
C VAL A 3 10.34 -21.88 11.67
N VAL A 4 9.46 -21.84 12.68
CA VAL A 4 9.17 -22.97 13.58
C VAL A 4 8.41 -24.09 12.84
N LEU A 5 7.43 -23.73 12.01
CA LEU A 5 6.69 -24.68 11.17
C LEU A 5 7.59 -25.36 10.12
N LEU A 6 8.54 -24.62 9.56
CA LEU A 6 9.50 -25.15 8.59
C LEU A 6 10.53 -26.07 9.24
N ALA A 7 10.96 -25.77 10.47
CA ALA A 7 11.81 -26.64 11.28
C ALA A 7 11.10 -27.94 11.72
N LEU A 8 9.80 -27.86 12.03
CA LEU A 8 8.91 -29.01 12.27
C LEU A 8 8.82 -29.91 11.04
N HIS A 9 8.50 -29.32 9.88
CA HIS A 9 8.30 -30.04 8.63
C HIS A 9 9.57 -30.77 8.16
N GLN A 10 10.75 -30.22 8.45
CA GLN A 10 12.02 -30.84 8.08
C GLN A 10 12.62 -31.74 9.19
N GLY A 11 11.95 -31.91 10.33
CA GLY A 11 12.43 -32.74 11.44
C GLY A 11 13.64 -32.18 12.21
N TYR A 12 13.94 -30.87 12.08
CA TYR A 12 15.10 -30.21 12.69
C TYR A 12 14.84 -29.62 14.09
N LEU A 13 13.61 -29.70 14.62
CA LEU A 13 13.28 -29.20 15.97
C LEU A 13 14.28 -29.65 17.07
N PRO A 14 14.72 -30.93 17.13
CA PRO A 14 15.62 -31.39 18.19
C PRO A 14 17.01 -30.76 18.17
N ASN A 15 17.44 -30.20 17.03
CA ASN A 15 18.76 -29.59 16.85
C ASN A 15 18.76 -28.06 16.98
N LEU A 16 17.58 -27.42 16.99
CA LEU A 16 17.42 -25.97 17.01
C LEU A 16 16.89 -25.44 18.35
N VAL A 17 16.21 -26.30 19.11
CA VAL A 17 15.56 -25.94 20.37
C VAL A 17 16.28 -26.65 21.52
N PRO A 18 16.82 -25.92 22.51
CA PRO A 18 17.38 -26.51 23.72
C PRO A 18 16.37 -27.46 24.38
N PRO A 19 16.78 -28.60 24.95
CA PRO A 19 15.87 -29.61 25.51
C PRO A 19 14.96 -29.04 26.61
N GLU A 20 15.42 -28.03 27.33
CA GLU A 20 14.69 -27.26 28.34
C GLU A 20 13.54 -26.39 27.79
N GLN A 21 13.52 -26.10 26.49
CA GLN A 21 12.45 -25.36 25.81
C GLN A 21 11.51 -26.28 25.00
N MET A 22 11.82 -27.58 24.91
CA MET A 22 11.05 -28.53 24.11
C MET A 22 9.62 -28.70 24.63
N ASP A 23 9.46 -28.72 25.96
CA ASP A 23 8.14 -28.81 26.61
C ASP A 23 7.29 -27.56 26.36
N LEU A 24 7.91 -26.37 26.37
CA LEU A 24 7.24 -25.11 26.05
C LEU A 24 6.82 -25.05 24.58
N VAL A 25 7.67 -25.54 23.66
CA VAL A 25 7.36 -25.59 22.23
C VAL A 25 6.25 -26.61 21.96
N GLN A 26 6.26 -27.78 22.59
CA GLN A 26 5.16 -28.76 22.48
C GLN A 26 3.83 -28.20 22.99
N ALA A 27 3.83 -27.52 24.14
CA ALA A 27 2.64 -26.88 24.67
C ALA A 27 2.08 -25.81 23.72
N GLN A 28 2.94 -24.99 23.10
CA GLN A 28 2.51 -24.02 22.08
C GLN A 28 1.97 -24.67 20.81
N ILE A 29 2.55 -25.80 20.40
CA ILE A 29 2.09 -26.55 19.23
C ILE A 29 0.70 -27.13 19.50
N GLU A 30 0.48 -27.75 20.67
CA GLU A 30 -0.83 -28.27 21.08
C GLU A 30 -1.86 -27.14 21.19
N GLU A 31 -1.49 -25.99 21.76
CA GLU A 31 -2.35 -24.81 21.82
C GLU A 31 -2.70 -24.31 20.41
N MET A 32 -1.70 -24.22 19.51
CA MET A 32 -1.90 -23.77 18.13
C MET A 32 -2.82 -24.71 17.34
N PHE A 33 -2.69 -26.03 17.51
CA PHE A 33 -3.57 -27.02 16.86
C PHE A 33 -4.93 -27.15 17.55
N GLY A 34 -5.03 -26.75 18.82
CA GLY A 34 -6.29 -26.67 19.57
C GLY A 34 -7.12 -25.42 19.26
N LEU A 35 -6.53 -24.41 18.61
CA LEU A 35 -7.25 -23.19 18.23
C LEU A 35 -8.28 -23.47 17.11
N PRO A 36 -9.52 -23.00 17.27
CA PRO A 36 -10.52 -23.11 16.22
C PRO A 36 -10.09 -22.39 14.94
N LEU A 37 -10.29 -23.03 13.78
CA LEU A 37 -9.97 -22.44 12.46
C LEU A 37 -10.62 -21.06 12.23
N TYR A 38 -11.79 -20.80 12.82
CA TYR A 38 -12.46 -19.51 12.69
C TYR A 38 -11.62 -18.37 13.29
N MET A 39 -10.85 -18.59 14.37
CA MET A 39 -9.96 -17.58 14.96
C MET A 39 -8.81 -17.22 14.01
N GLY A 40 -8.29 -18.20 13.26
CA GLY A 40 -7.27 -17.96 12.24
C GLY A 40 -7.78 -17.08 11.10
N LEU A 41 -9.01 -17.33 10.64
CA LEU A 41 -9.67 -16.51 9.61
C LEU A 41 -9.94 -15.08 10.13
N LEU A 42 -10.32 -14.96 11.40
CA LEU A 42 -10.56 -13.70 12.08
C LEU A 42 -9.32 -12.81 12.09
N GLY A 43 -8.16 -13.37 12.47
CA GLY A 43 -6.89 -12.65 12.43
C GLY A 43 -6.43 -12.30 11.01
N ALA A 44 -6.87 -13.02 9.97
CA ALA A 44 -6.63 -12.62 8.59
C ALA A 44 -7.51 -11.40 8.20
N VAL A 45 -8.77 -11.39 8.62
CA VAL A 45 -9.71 -10.28 8.39
C VAL A 45 -9.22 -9.00 9.07
N GLU A 46 -8.73 -9.10 10.31
CA GLU A 46 -8.13 -7.96 11.03
C GLU A 46 -6.98 -7.32 10.24
N ARG A 47 -6.14 -8.12 9.60
CA ARG A 47 -5.04 -7.61 8.76
C ARG A 47 -5.57 -6.85 7.55
N VAL A 48 -6.61 -7.34 6.91
CA VAL A 48 -7.25 -6.64 5.76
C VAL A 48 -7.79 -5.28 6.21
N PHE A 49 -8.44 -5.23 7.38
CA PHE A 49 -8.93 -3.98 7.95
C PHE A 49 -7.80 -3.01 8.30
N ALA A 50 -6.73 -3.50 8.93
CA ALA A 50 -5.56 -2.70 9.23
C ALA A 50 -4.94 -2.13 7.94
N LEU A 51 -4.75 -2.95 6.90
CA LEU A 51 -4.22 -2.50 5.61
C LEU A 51 -5.11 -1.44 4.96
N THR A 52 -6.44 -1.62 5.01
CA THR A 52 -7.41 -0.65 4.47
C THR A 52 -7.32 0.70 5.19
N LEU A 53 -7.20 0.67 6.52
CA LEU A 53 -7.02 1.88 7.32
C LEU A 53 -5.71 2.60 6.98
N HIS A 54 -4.61 1.85 6.88
CA HIS A 54 -3.30 2.43 6.55
C HIS A 54 -3.33 3.05 5.15
N LEU A 55 -3.97 2.40 4.19
CA LEU A 55 -4.14 2.93 2.83
C LEU A 55 -4.92 4.25 2.82
N SER A 56 -6.02 4.33 3.57
CA SER A 56 -6.80 5.57 3.75
C SER A 56 -5.95 6.68 4.36
N LEU A 57 -5.18 6.38 5.42
CA LEU A 57 -4.26 7.32 6.06
C LEU A 57 -3.20 7.83 5.08
N SER A 58 -2.55 6.94 4.34
CA SER A 58 -1.54 7.31 3.34
C SER A 58 -2.12 8.24 2.29
N LEU A 59 -3.36 8.00 1.83
CA LEU A 59 -4.04 8.87 0.88
C LEU A 59 -4.40 10.23 1.48
N LEU A 60 -4.86 10.28 2.74
CA LEU A 60 -5.09 11.55 3.45
C LEU A 60 -3.80 12.36 3.60
N VAL A 61 -2.69 11.71 3.91
CA VAL A 61 -1.37 12.37 3.97
C VAL A 61 -0.94 12.84 2.58
N MET A 62 -1.18 12.06 1.52
CA MET A 62 -0.90 12.47 0.14
C MET A 62 -1.64 13.76 -0.25
N GLN A 63 -2.87 13.97 0.25
CA GLN A 63 -3.62 15.21 0.00
C GLN A 63 -2.95 16.46 0.55
N VAL A 64 -2.08 16.34 1.56
CA VAL A 64 -1.28 17.47 2.06
C VAL A 64 -0.38 18.00 0.95
N PHE A 65 0.23 17.11 0.16
CA PHE A 65 1.11 17.48 -0.95
C PHE A 65 0.33 17.90 -2.19
N VAL A 66 -0.78 17.22 -2.52
CA VAL A 66 -1.60 17.56 -3.69
C VAL A 66 -2.33 18.90 -3.52
N ARG A 67 -2.85 19.19 -2.32
CA ARG A 67 -3.67 20.38 -2.06
C ARG A 67 -2.97 21.46 -1.21
N GLY A 68 -1.76 21.20 -0.72
CA GLY A 68 -0.95 22.15 0.06
C GLY A 68 -1.51 22.51 1.44
N LYS A 69 -2.50 21.77 1.97
CA LYS A 69 -3.20 22.11 3.22
C LYS A 69 -2.87 21.15 4.35
N MET A 70 -2.20 21.64 5.40
CA MET A 70 -1.83 20.84 6.60
C MET A 70 -3.03 20.28 7.39
N ARG A 71 -4.24 20.82 7.16
CA ARG A 71 -5.48 20.29 7.75
C ARG A 71 -5.72 18.82 7.40
N TRP A 72 -5.23 18.34 6.26
CA TRP A 72 -5.34 16.93 5.87
C TRP A 72 -4.47 16.01 6.74
N LEU A 73 -3.30 16.49 7.17
CA LEU A 73 -2.45 15.77 8.12
C LEU A 73 -3.15 15.63 9.47
N ALA A 74 -3.72 16.73 9.97
CA ALA A 74 -4.48 16.71 11.22
C ALA A 74 -5.68 15.73 11.13
N ALA A 75 -6.40 15.70 10.01
CA ALA A 75 -7.48 14.76 9.78
C ALA A 75 -6.99 13.29 9.79
N ALA A 76 -5.86 12.99 9.15
CA ALA A 76 -5.27 11.65 9.15
C ALA A 76 -4.88 11.19 10.57
N VAL A 77 -4.22 12.05 11.33
CA VAL A 77 -3.81 11.76 12.72
C VAL A 77 -5.03 11.56 13.62
N LEU A 78 -6.04 12.42 13.49
CA LEU A 78 -7.24 12.36 14.31
C LEU A 78 -8.07 11.11 13.99
N TRP A 79 -8.17 10.74 12.71
CA TRP A 79 -8.81 9.50 12.29
C TRP A 79 -8.09 8.26 12.84
N HIS A 80 -6.76 8.24 12.72
CA HIS A 80 -5.94 7.15 13.27
C HIS A 80 -6.10 7.01 14.79
N ALA A 81 -6.00 8.13 15.51
CA ALA A 81 -6.15 8.15 16.96
C ALA A 81 -7.55 7.65 17.37
N LEU A 82 -8.59 8.07 16.65
CA LEU A 82 -9.96 7.65 16.91
C LEU A 82 -10.12 6.14 16.73
N VAL A 83 -9.65 5.57 15.62
CA VAL A 83 -9.78 4.12 15.38
C VAL A 83 -8.98 3.32 16.42
N ASN A 84 -7.76 3.74 16.75
CA ASN A 84 -6.95 3.05 17.76
C ASN A 84 -7.58 3.13 19.15
N ALA A 85 -8.11 4.30 19.54
CA ALA A 85 -8.80 4.48 20.81
C ALA A 85 -10.05 3.59 20.87
N THR A 86 -10.83 3.54 19.79
CA THR A 86 -12.00 2.66 19.69
C THR A 86 -11.61 1.19 19.79
N ALA A 87 -10.56 0.74 19.09
CA ALA A 87 -10.10 -0.63 19.14
C ALA A 87 -9.67 -1.06 20.56
N VAL A 88 -8.87 -0.23 21.24
CA VAL A 88 -8.40 -0.50 22.60
C VAL A 88 -9.55 -0.46 23.62
N PHE A 89 -10.46 0.50 23.48
CA PHE A 89 -11.61 0.62 24.38
C PHE A 89 -12.57 -0.58 24.24
N SER A 90 -12.86 -0.99 23.01
CA SER A 90 -13.77 -2.11 22.76
C SER A 90 -13.19 -3.45 23.20
N VAL A 91 -11.89 -3.69 22.99
CA VAL A 91 -11.28 -4.97 23.38
C VAL A 91 -11.24 -5.14 24.90
N THR A 92 -11.01 -4.03 25.62
CA THR A 92 -10.93 -4.02 27.08
C THR A 92 -12.29 -4.10 27.76
N THR A 93 -13.35 -3.59 27.13
CA THR A 93 -14.67 -3.52 27.75
C THR A 93 -15.58 -4.67 27.33
N TRP A 94 -15.63 -5.00 26.03
CA TRP A 94 -16.68 -5.87 25.45
C TRP A 94 -16.13 -7.19 24.88
N GLY A 95 -14.80 -7.33 24.82
CA GLY A 95 -14.13 -8.53 24.31
C GLY A 95 -13.84 -8.48 22.81
N ALA A 96 -13.07 -9.47 22.34
CA ALA A 96 -12.52 -9.50 20.98
C ALA A 96 -13.60 -9.48 19.88
N LEU A 97 -14.66 -10.28 20.02
CA LEU A 97 -15.66 -10.47 18.98
C LEU A 97 -16.45 -9.18 18.66
N THR A 98 -16.83 -8.40 19.67
CA THR A 98 -17.48 -7.09 19.47
C THR A 98 -16.52 -6.05 18.91
N THR A 99 -15.24 -6.16 19.23
CA THR A 99 -14.18 -5.26 18.75
C THR A 99 -13.98 -5.43 17.26
N GLU A 100 -13.97 -6.67 16.77
CA GLU A 100 -13.84 -6.97 15.35
C GLU A 100 -14.96 -6.38 14.51
N GLY A 101 -16.22 -6.49 14.96
CA GLY A 101 -17.35 -5.86 14.29
C GLY A 101 -17.18 -4.35 14.18
N LEU A 102 -16.69 -3.71 15.23
CA LEU A 102 -16.50 -2.27 15.28
C LEU A 102 -15.31 -1.82 14.40
N ILE A 103 -14.20 -2.55 14.41
CA ILE A 103 -13.06 -2.33 13.51
C ILE A 103 -13.49 -2.51 12.06
N GLY A 104 -14.33 -3.51 11.75
CA GLY A 104 -14.89 -3.71 10.42
C GLY A 104 -15.69 -2.50 9.93
N ILE A 105 -16.52 -1.90 10.78
CA ILE A 105 -17.24 -0.65 10.46
C ILE A 105 -16.25 0.49 10.18
N MET A 106 -15.22 0.65 11.02
CA MET A 106 -14.20 1.69 10.82
C MET A 106 -13.38 1.48 9.53
N ALA A 107 -13.14 0.23 9.15
CA ALA A 107 -12.51 -0.12 7.88
C ALA A 107 -13.40 0.24 6.69
N LEU A 108 -14.72 0.01 6.77
CA LEU A 108 -15.67 0.44 5.74
C LEU A 108 -15.70 1.97 5.60
N ILE A 109 -15.68 2.71 6.71
CA ILE A 109 -15.59 4.18 6.66
C ILE A 109 -14.28 4.61 6.00
N SER A 110 -13.17 3.94 6.34
CA SER A 110 -11.87 4.18 5.72
C SER A 110 -11.90 3.92 4.21
N LEU A 111 -12.57 2.85 3.76
CA LEU A 111 -12.79 2.57 2.34
C LEU A 111 -13.63 3.64 1.66
N GLY A 112 -14.65 4.18 2.34
CA GLY A 112 -15.43 5.32 1.87
C GLY A 112 -14.57 6.57 1.65
N ILE A 113 -13.62 6.85 2.56
CA ILE A 113 -12.65 7.95 2.40
C ILE A 113 -11.78 7.74 1.17
N ILE A 114 -11.28 6.51 0.96
CA ILE A 114 -10.48 6.16 -0.23
C ILE A 114 -11.27 6.44 -1.51
N TYR A 115 -12.50 5.95 -1.59
CA TYR A 115 -13.35 6.12 -2.78
C TYR A 115 -13.71 7.59 -3.02
N TRP A 116 -13.94 8.35 -1.96
CA TRP A 116 -14.22 9.79 -2.07
C TRP A 116 -13.02 10.59 -2.59
N LEU A 117 -11.80 10.11 -2.29
CA LEU A 117 -10.56 10.78 -2.66
C LEU A 117 -9.99 10.30 -4.01
N TYR A 118 -10.50 9.18 -4.51
CA TYR A 118 -10.14 8.64 -5.81
C TYR A 118 -10.59 9.59 -6.93
N GLN A 119 -9.62 10.15 -7.64
CA GLN A 119 -9.87 10.90 -8.87
C GLN A 119 -9.54 9.99 -10.05
N PRO A 120 -10.49 9.73 -10.97
CA PRO A 120 -10.18 9.00 -12.20
C PRO A 120 -9.08 9.72 -12.96
N GLU A 121 -8.10 8.96 -13.47
CA GLU A 121 -7.10 9.54 -14.36
C GLU A 121 -7.81 10.26 -15.52
N PRO A 122 -7.46 11.53 -15.80
CA PRO A 122 -7.95 12.20 -16.99
C PRO A 122 -7.63 11.29 -18.17
N LYS A 123 -8.65 10.88 -18.93
CA LYS A 123 -8.44 10.13 -20.18
C LYS A 123 -7.48 10.94 -21.01
N GLU A 124 -6.26 10.42 -21.15
CA GLU A 124 -5.25 11.04 -22.00
C GLU A 124 -5.88 11.17 -23.38
N PRO A 125 -5.98 12.39 -23.94
CA PRO A 125 -6.59 12.55 -25.25
C PRO A 125 -5.87 11.61 -26.20
N GLU A 126 -6.63 10.78 -26.93
CA GLU A 126 -6.06 9.86 -27.91
C GLU A 126 -5.02 10.64 -28.72
N PRO A 127 -3.78 10.10 -28.83
CA PRO A 127 -2.70 10.84 -29.46
C PRO A 127 -3.19 11.27 -30.82
N GLN A 128 -3.41 12.59 -30.98
CA GLN A 128 -3.74 13.15 -32.27
C GLN A 128 -2.64 12.65 -33.21
N PRO A 129 -3.00 12.10 -34.40
CA PRO A 129 -2.00 11.63 -35.32
C PRO A 129 -0.98 12.75 -35.48
N LEU A 130 0.28 12.43 -35.16
CA LEU A 130 1.38 13.38 -35.24
C LEU A 130 1.23 14.10 -36.58
N PRO A 131 1.27 15.45 -36.62
CA PRO A 131 1.24 16.16 -37.89
C PRO A 131 2.29 15.50 -38.78
N GLU A 132 1.89 15.12 -39.99
CA GLU A 132 2.81 14.51 -40.97
C GLU A 132 4.09 15.35 -40.91
N PRO A 133 5.27 14.72 -40.67
CA PRO A 133 6.49 15.49 -40.50
C PRO A 133 6.56 16.41 -41.71
N THR A 134 6.44 17.72 -41.47
CA THR A 134 6.59 18.72 -42.51
C THR A 134 7.85 18.29 -43.22
N SER A 135 7.71 17.83 -44.46
CA SER A 135 8.85 17.42 -45.24
C SER A 135 9.77 18.62 -45.12
N LEU A 136 10.94 18.41 -44.50
CA LEU A 136 11.96 19.43 -44.47
C LEU A 136 12.25 19.59 -45.94
N GLU A 137 11.56 20.55 -46.56
CA GLU A 137 11.77 20.98 -47.91
C GLU A 137 13.24 21.30 -47.88
N THR A 138 13.98 20.34 -48.41
CA THR A 138 15.42 20.31 -48.28
C THR A 138 15.78 21.66 -48.82
N ALA A 139 16.46 22.48 -48.02
CA ALA A 139 16.93 23.77 -48.45
C ALA A 139 17.95 23.53 -49.58
N SER A 140 17.45 23.16 -50.74
CA SER A 140 18.11 22.96 -52.01
C SER A 140 17.89 24.21 -52.82
N ALA A 141 18.00 25.37 -52.17
CA ALA A 141 18.47 26.54 -52.89
C ALA A 141 19.93 26.21 -53.24
N PRO A 142 20.28 26.02 -54.53
CA PRO A 142 21.67 25.80 -54.90
C PRO A 142 22.49 26.97 -54.34
N PRO A 143 23.66 26.71 -53.72
CA PRO A 143 24.49 27.78 -53.19
C PRO A 143 24.77 28.77 -54.32
N THR A 144 24.41 30.03 -54.12
CA THR A 144 24.72 31.10 -55.06
C THR A 144 26.23 31.17 -55.25
N GLN A 145 26.68 31.45 -56.48
CA GLN A 145 28.12 31.45 -56.81
C GLN A 145 28.93 32.35 -55.86
N ASP A 146 28.35 33.47 -55.42
CA ASP A 146 28.92 34.36 -54.41
C ASP A 146 29.24 33.69 -53.06
N ALA A 147 28.43 32.72 -52.63
CA ALA A 147 28.65 31.97 -51.39
C ALA A 147 29.83 30.99 -51.54
N LEU A 148 30.03 30.43 -52.74
CA LEU A 148 31.12 29.52 -53.07
C LEU A 148 32.47 30.24 -53.24
N GLU A 149 32.45 31.46 -53.79
CA GLU A 149 33.67 32.28 -53.89
C GLU A 149 34.14 32.76 -52.52
N ARG A 150 33.21 33.07 -51.61
CA ARG A 150 33.52 33.51 -50.25
C ARG A 150 34.19 32.41 -49.43
N SER A 151 33.80 31.15 -49.59
CA SER A 151 34.45 30.01 -48.90
C SER A 151 35.82 29.64 -49.45
N LYS A 152 36.25 30.21 -50.59
CA LYS A 152 37.55 29.89 -51.20
C LYS A 152 38.74 30.56 -50.48
N TYR A 153 38.47 31.58 -49.67
CA TYR A 153 39.50 32.38 -48.97
C TYR A 153 39.46 32.24 -47.43
N PHE A 154 38.68 31.29 -46.90
CA PHE A 154 38.65 30.93 -45.47
C PHE A 154 39.25 29.53 -45.24
#